data_AF-A0A2N3EKK9-F1
#
_entry.id   AF-A0A2N3EKK9-F1
#
_cell.length_a   1.000
_cell.length_b   1.000
_cell.length_c   1.000
_cell.angle_alpha   90.00
_cell.angle_beta   90.00
_cell.angle_gamma   90.00
#
_symmetry.space_group_name_H-M   'P 1'
#
loop_
_entity.id
_entity.type
_entity.pdbx_description
1 polymer ?
#
loop_
_entity_poly.entity_id
_entity_poly.type
_entity_poly.pdbx_seq_one_letter_code
_entity_poly.pdbx_strand_id
1 'polypeptide(L)' 'MRGRDERDEGLFSYVRLEERVPSDHPLRAVRALTDEALAALNGRLKALYSQTGRPSIP' A
#
# COMPACT_ATOMS: atom_id res chain seq x y z
N MET A 1 -2.48 1.67 1.24
CA MET A 1 -2.22 2.85 0.36
C MET A 1 -3.53 3.36 -0.25
N ARG A 2 -3.87 4.63 0.02
CA ARG A 2 -5.10 5.40 -0.30
C ARG A 2 -6.28 5.36 0.70
N GLY A 3 -6.05 4.75 1.86
CA GLY A 3 -6.71 5.04 3.14
C GLY A 3 -5.63 5.07 4.23
N ARG A 4 -5.98 5.37 5.48
CA ARG A 4 -5.05 5.16 6.61
C ARG A 4 -4.67 3.67 6.61
N ASP A 5 -3.40 3.37 6.79
CA ASP A 5 -2.92 1.99 6.83
C ASP A 5 -3.25 1.39 8.21
N GLU A 6 -4.55 1.27 8.48
CA GLU A 6 -5.11 0.60 9.65
C GLU A 6 -5.12 -0.89 9.33
N ARG A 7 -4.03 -1.56 9.70
CA ARG A 7 -3.81 -2.98 9.43
C ARG A 7 -4.58 -3.79 10.46
N ASP A 8 -5.90 -3.86 10.32
CA ASP A 8 -6.73 -4.73 11.15
C ASP A 8 -6.53 -6.20 10.75
N GLU A 9 -5.92 -6.97 11.65
CA GLU A 9 -5.56 -8.38 11.46
C GLU A 9 -6.77 -9.34 11.53
N GLY A 10 -8.00 -8.80 11.55
CA GLY A 10 -9.20 -9.52 12.01
C GLY A 10 -9.99 -10.33 10.97
N LEU A 11 -9.77 -10.17 9.66
CA LEU A 11 -10.68 -10.80 8.68
C LEU A 11 -10.08 -11.28 7.35
N PHE A 12 -8.85 -10.91 7.03
CA PHE A 12 -8.15 -11.39 5.83
C PHE A 12 -6.77 -11.88 6.23
N SER A 13 -6.26 -12.94 5.59
CA SER A 13 -4.92 -13.50 5.82
C SER A 13 -3.80 -12.59 5.28
N TYR A 14 -3.78 -11.35 5.78
CA TYR A 14 -2.65 -10.44 5.64
C TYR A 14 -1.50 -10.95 6.51
N VAL A 15 -0.79 -11.94 5.98
CA VAL A 15 0.52 -12.31 6.51
C VAL A 15 1.47 -11.20 6.14
N ARG A 16 2.24 -10.71 7.13
CA ARG A 16 3.13 -9.57 6.92
C ARG A 16 4.17 -9.94 5.87
N LEU A 17 4.55 -8.99 5.02
CA LEU A 17 5.60 -9.23 4.04
C LEU A 17 6.89 -9.71 4.72
N GLU A 18 7.17 -9.14 5.90
CA GLU A 18 8.30 -9.49 6.78
C GLU A 18 8.27 -10.93 7.29
N GLU A 19 7.09 -11.52 7.40
CA GLU A 19 6.94 -12.93 7.80
C GLU A 19 7.17 -13.89 6.62
N ARG A 20 7.12 -13.40 5.37
CA ARG A 20 7.23 -14.23 4.16
C ARG A 20 8.54 -14.06 3.39
N VAL A 21 9.09 -12.85 3.40
CA VAL A 21 10.23 -12.49 2.55
C VAL A 21 11.30 -11.87 3.44
N PRO A 22 12.48 -12.50 3.63
CA PRO A 22 13.58 -11.91 4.40
C PRO A 22 13.99 -10.52 3.90
N SER A 23 14.64 -9.73 4.76
CA SER A 23 15.07 -8.36 4.42
C SER A 23 16.17 -8.31 3.36
N ASP A 24 17.02 -9.34 3.29
CA ASP A 24 18.11 -9.51 2.34
C ASP A 24 17.67 -10.20 1.04
N HIS A 25 16.40 -10.58 0.93
CA HIS A 25 15.89 -11.32 -0.22
C HIS A 25 15.82 -10.42 -1.47
N PRO A 26 16.32 -10.86 -2.64
CA PRO A 26 16.37 -10.02 -3.85
C PRO A 26 14.99 -9.51 -4.32
N LEU A 27 13.92 -10.25 -4.06
CA LEU A 27 12.55 -9.80 -4.34
C LEU A 27 12.14 -8.53 -3.58
N ARG A 28 12.81 -8.16 -2.48
CA ARG A 28 12.56 -6.90 -1.76
C ARG A 28 12.79 -5.68 -2.64
N ALA A 29 13.66 -5.77 -3.65
CA ALA A 29 13.91 -4.68 -4.60
C ALA A 29 12.64 -4.26 -5.36
N VAL A 30 11.75 -5.21 -5.67
CA VAL A 30 10.49 -4.93 -6.37
C VAL A 30 9.63 -3.96 -5.56
N ARG A 31 9.56 -4.13 -4.24
CA ARG A 31 8.81 -3.22 -3.37
C ARG A 31 9.38 -1.82 -3.40
N ALA A 32 10.70 -1.67 -3.26
CA ALA A 32 11.35 -0.36 -3.28
C ALA A 32 11.10 0.38 -4.61
N LEU A 33 11.29 -0.31 -5.74
CA LEU A 33 11.04 0.25 -7.08
C LEU A 33 9.57 0.64 -7.27
N THR A 34 8.65 -0.19 -6.79
CA THR A 34 7.21 0.09 -6.90
C THR A 34 6.82 1.27 -6.02
N ASP A 35 7.32 1.34 -4.78
CA ASP A 35 7.04 2.43 -3.84
C ASP A 35 7.52 3.78 -4.42
N GLU A 36 8.70 3.81 -5.04
CA GLU A 36 9.23 5.00 -5.73
C GLU A 36 8.34 5.42 -6.91
N ALA A 37 8.01 4.48 -7.81
CA ALA A 37 7.17 4.75 -8.97
C ALA A 37 5.78 5.26 -8.55
N LEU A 38 5.18 4.66 -7.51
CA LEU A 38 3.88 5.07 -7.00
C LEU A 38 3.94 6.43 -6.29
N ALA A 39 5.03 6.73 -5.58
CA ALA A 39 5.24 8.05 -4.98
C ALA A 39 5.28 9.15 -6.05
N ALA A 40 5.99 8.93 -7.14
CA ALA A 40 6.05 9.86 -8.28
C ALA A 40 4.67 10.10 -8.92
N LEU A 41 3.83 9.06 -8.98
CA LEU A 41 2.48 9.14 -9.55
C LEU A 41 1.44 9.69 -8.57
N ASN A 42 1.76 9.79 -7.28
CA ASN A 42 0.78 10.05 -6.22
C ASN A 42 -0.01 11.35 -6.44
N GLY A 43 0.64 12.42 -6.88
CA GLY A 43 -0.05 13.70 -7.16
C GLY A 43 -1.07 13.60 -8.28
N ARG A 44 -0.70 12.95 -9.40
CA ARG A 44 -1.58 12.72 -10.55
C ARG A 44 -2.77 11.84 -10.16
N LEU A 45 -2.50 10.78 -9.41
CA LEU A 45 -3.53 9.88 -8.91
C LEU A 45 -4.48 10.60 -7.96
N LYS A 46 -3.97 11.40 -7.01
CA LYS A 46 -4.78 12.17 -6.06
C LYS A 46 -5.77 13.09 -6.76
N ALA A 47 -5.37 13.71 -7.86
CA ALA A 47 -6.27 14.57 -8.65
C ALA A 47 -7.42 13.81 -9.33
N LEU A 48 -7.26 12.50 -9.56
CA LEU A 48 -8.31 11.63 -10.14
C LEU A 48 -9.27 11.07 -9.09
N TYR A 49 -8.92 11.11 -7.80
CA TYR A 49 -9.76 10.59 -6.72
C TYR A 49 -10.74 11.64 -6.18
N SER A 50 -11.91 11.17 -5.75
CA SER A 50 -12.91 12.01 -5.07
C SER A 50 -12.32 12.64 -3.80
N GLN A 51 -12.57 13.93 -3.61
CA GLN A 51 -12.16 14.67 -2.41
C GLN A 51 -12.98 14.26 -1.17
N THR A 52 -14.21 13.76 -1.38
CA THR A 52 -15.10 13.28 -0.32
C THR A 52 -14.67 11.92 0.24
N GLY A 53 -13.66 11.28 -0.35
CA GLY A 53 -13.19 9.96 0.06
C GLY A 53 -14.13 8.83 -0.36
N ARG A 54 -14.26 7.80 0.48
CA ARG A 54 -15.13 6.64 0.27
C ARG A 54 -16.08 6.47 1.45
N PRO A 55 -17.22 7.20 1.49
CA PRO A 55 -18.15 7.18 2.62
C PRO A 55 -18.73 5.79 2.93
N SER A 56 -18.67 4.87 1.96
CA SER A 56 -19.16 3.50 2.08
C SER A 56 -18.14 2.52 2.68
N ILE A 57 -16.92 2.97 2.99
CA ILE A 57 -15.89 2.17 3.64
C ILE A 57 -15.65 2.79 5.01
N PRO A 58 -16.21 2.19 6.08
CA PRO A 58 -15.95 2.62 7.46
C PRO A 58 -14.50 2.38 7.86
#